data_AF-A0A147JTB0-F1
#
_entry.id   AF-A0A147JTB0-F1
#
_cell.length_a   1.000
_cell.length_b   1.000
_cell.length_c   1.000
_cell.angle_alpha   90.00
_cell.angle_beta   90.00
_cell.angle_gamma   90.00
#
_symmetry.space_group_name_H-M   'P 1'
#
loop_
_entity.id
_entity.type
_entity.pdbx_description
1 polymer ?
#
loop_
_entity_poly.entity_id
_entity_poly.type
_entity_poly.pdbx_seq_one_letter_code
_entity_poly.pdbx_strand_id
1 'polypeptide(L)'
;MSTIDTIYIMLLLGSLAFGLEAMFVGFGGKLLLIYRRHRGATLGAAFLLGFLIVVLAIVTSTFLNLEPVFLMLVVLVYSLILGKVIGVFRAKLFGRTPPPAPWLETSEEEIKRMISARGFDNLLEKNERRRRSEKGGVD
;
A
#
# COMPACT_ATOMS: atom_id res chain seq x y z
N MET A 1 34.96 8.32 11.24
CA MET A 1 33.50 8.12 11.28
C MET A 1 33.27 6.79 11.97
N SER A 2 32.64 6.79 13.14
CA SER A 2 32.52 5.57 13.95
C SER A 2 31.52 4.62 13.30
N THR A 3 31.69 3.31 13.48
CA THR A 3 30.78 2.27 12.96
C THR A 3 29.32 2.51 13.35
N ILE A 4 29.12 3.03 14.56
CA ILE A 4 27.82 3.42 15.11
C ILE A 4 27.19 4.59 14.35
N ASP A 5 27.98 5.61 13.97
CA ASP A 5 27.49 6.76 13.21
C ASP A 5 26.98 6.34 11.83
N THR A 6 27.70 5.41 11.19
CA THR A 6 27.30 4.85 9.89
C THR A 6 25.96 4.10 9.99
N ILE A 7 25.75 3.35 11.08
CA ILE A 7 24.49 2.64 11.35
C ILE A 7 23.35 3.64 11.51
N TYR A 8 23.52 4.69 12.31
CA TYR A 8 22.49 5.71 12.51
C TYR A 8 22.15 6.46 11.22
N ILE A 9 23.14 6.79 10.40
CA ILE A 9 22.91 7.44 9.11
C ILE A 9 22.16 6.50 8.16
N MET A 10 22.55 5.21 8.08
CA MET A 10 21.80 4.21 7.31
C MET A 10 20.36 4.08 7.78
N LEU A 11 20.11 4.08 9.09
CA LEU A 11 18.76 4.05 9.66
C LEU A 11 17.96 5.30 9.31
N LEU A 12 18.59 6.47 9.34
CA LEU A 12 17.95 7.74 8.99
C LEU A 12 17.57 7.77 7.51
N LEU A 13 18.47 7.34 6.62
CA LEU A 13 18.21 7.17 5.19
C LEU A 13 17.12 6.11 4.92
N GLY A 14 17.13 5.03 5.70
CA GLY A 14 16.15 3.95 5.63
C GLY A 14 14.80 4.26 6.25
N SER A 15 14.65 5.40 6.95
CA SER A 15 13.40 5.79 7.62
C SER A 15 12.19 5.70 6.68
N LEU A 16 12.31 6.24 5.46
CA LEU A 16 11.24 6.15 4.46
C LEU A 16 10.84 4.70 4.16
N ALA A 17 11.80 3.78 4.05
CA ALA A 17 11.54 2.37 3.79
C ALA A 17 10.81 1.71 4.95
N PHE A 18 11.22 1.96 6.20
CA PHE A 18 10.54 1.43 7.38
C PHE A 18 9.12 1.97 7.54
N GLY A 19 8.92 3.24 7.19
CA GLY A 19 7.60 3.85 7.19
C GLY A 19 6.67 3.27 6.13
N LEU A 20 7.19 3.02 4.93
CA LEU A 20 6.47 2.32 3.87
C LEU A 20 6.14 0.89 4.27
N GLU A 21 7.06 0.18 4.91
CA GLU A 21 6.84 -1.17 5.43
C GLU A 21 5.70 -1.19 6.45
N ALA A 22 5.73 -0.29 7.44
CA ALA A 22 4.66 -0.16 8.42
C ALA A 22 3.31 0.13 7.75
N MET A 23 3.30 1.00 6.74
CA MET A 23 2.09 1.27 5.95
C MET A 23 1.63 0.06 5.13
N PHE A 24 2.55 -0.72 4.55
CA PHE A 24 2.20 -1.96 3.83
C PHE A 24 1.59 -3.00 4.76
N VAL A 25 2.16 -3.16 5.95
CA VAL A 25 1.63 -4.06 6.99
C VAL A 25 0.23 -3.61 7.44
N GLY A 26 0.02 -2.29 7.61
CA GLY A 26 -1.27 -1.77 8.05
C GLY A 26 -2.36 -1.73 6.98
N PHE A 27 -2.04 -1.32 5.76
CA PHE A 27 -3.03 -1.16 4.68
C PHE A 27 -3.16 -2.38 3.78
N GLY A 28 -2.16 -3.27 3.77
CA GLY A 28 -2.04 -4.40 2.85
C GLY A 28 -1.97 -3.92 1.39
N GLY A 29 -2.57 -4.69 0.48
CA GLY A 29 -2.61 -4.36 -0.96
C GLY A 29 -3.38 -3.09 -1.33
N LYS A 30 -4.09 -2.48 -0.38
CA LYS A 30 -4.84 -1.23 -0.61
C LYS A 30 -3.97 0.02 -0.51
N LEU A 31 -2.70 -0.10 -0.07
CA LEU A 31 -1.75 1.01 -0.06
C LEU A 31 -1.56 1.60 -1.47
N LEU A 32 -1.52 0.74 -2.49
CA LEU A 32 -1.32 1.15 -3.88
C LEU A 32 -2.43 2.10 -4.39
N LEU A 33 -3.67 1.88 -3.96
CA LEU A 33 -4.82 2.72 -4.32
C LEU A 33 -4.71 4.11 -3.68
N ILE A 34 -4.31 4.17 -2.41
CA ILE A 34 -4.13 5.42 -1.66
C ILE A 34 -2.93 6.19 -2.22
N TYR A 35 -1.81 5.49 -2.47
CA TYR A 35 -0.61 6.06 -3.08
C TYR A 35 -0.91 6.67 -4.43
N ARG A 36 -1.66 5.98 -5.31
CA ARG A 36 -1.99 6.50 -6.64
C ARG A 36 -2.78 7.81 -6.59
N ARG A 37 -3.64 8.00 -5.59
CA ARG A 37 -4.48 9.19 -5.43
C ARG A 37 -3.77 10.34 -4.70
N HIS A 38 -2.98 10.04 -3.67
CA HIS A 38 -2.35 11.04 -2.82
C HIS A 38 -0.85 10.76 -2.59
N ARG A 39 -0.09 10.61 -3.69
CA ARG A 39 1.35 10.23 -3.67
C ARG A 39 2.16 11.02 -2.63
N GLY A 40 2.06 12.35 -2.67
CA GLY A 40 2.82 13.23 -1.76
C GLY A 40 2.44 13.04 -0.29
N ALA A 41 1.14 12.97 0.01
CA ALA A 41 0.67 12.75 1.38
C ALA A 41 1.06 11.36 1.91
N THR A 42 1.01 10.32 1.06
CA THR A 42 1.44 8.97 1.45
C THR A 42 2.94 8.87 1.69
N LEU A 43 3.77 9.52 0.86
CA LEU A 43 5.22 9.53 1.06
C LEU A 43 5.60 10.35 2.29
N GLY A 44 4.96 11.51 2.50
CA GLY A 44 5.17 12.31 3.71
C GLY A 44 4.76 11.56 4.98
N ALA A 45 3.61 10.90 4.98
CA ALA A 45 3.16 10.08 6.11
C ALA A 45 4.08 8.88 6.35
N ALA A 46 4.53 8.20 5.29
CA ALA A 46 5.52 7.12 5.41
C ALA A 46 6.82 7.64 6.02
N PHE A 47 7.36 8.76 5.51
CA PHE A 47 8.56 9.36 6.07
C PHE A 47 8.42 9.70 7.56
N LEU A 48 7.30 10.34 7.95
CA LEU A 48 7.04 10.68 9.36
C LEU A 48 6.94 9.43 10.25
N LEU A 49 6.24 8.40 9.80
CA LEU A 49 6.11 7.14 10.55
C LEU A 49 7.46 6.44 10.69
N GLY A 50 8.21 6.39 9.60
CA GLY A 50 9.55 5.81 9.56
C GLY A 50 10.53 6.55 10.46
N PHE A 51 10.52 7.88 10.41
CA PHE A 51 11.31 8.73 11.28
C PHE A 51 10.95 8.51 12.76
N LEU A 52 9.66 8.44 13.08
CA LEU A 52 9.17 8.15 14.43
C LEU A 52 9.67 6.80 14.94
N ILE A 53 9.63 5.75 14.10
CA ILE A 53 10.17 4.42 14.43
C ILE A 53 11.66 4.49 14.76
N VAL A 54 12.45 5.15 13.91
CA VAL A 54 13.91 5.26 14.10
C VAL A 54 14.24 6.01 15.38
N VAL A 55 13.56 7.14 15.64
CA VAL A 55 13.76 7.92 16.87
C VAL A 55 13.40 7.09 18.11
N LEU A 56 12.24 6.40 18.11
CA LEU A 56 11.86 5.53 19.21
C LEU A 56 12.86 4.39 19.42
N ALA A 57 13.34 3.79 18.35
CA ALA A 57 14.33 2.72 18.42
C ALA A 57 15.66 3.21 19.01
N ILE A 58 16.13 4.40 18.63
CA ILE A 58 17.34 4.99 19.21
C ILE A 58 17.13 5.25 20.70
N VAL A 59 16.03 5.89 21.08
CA VAL A 59 15.73 6.20 22.50
C VAL A 59 15.69 4.93 23.33
N THR A 60 14.97 3.91 22.87
CA THR A 60 14.85 2.61 23.56
C THR A 60 16.20 1.89 23.64
N SER A 61 16.98 1.89 22.56
CA SER A 61 18.32 1.28 22.53
C SER A 61 19.27 1.95 23.50
N THR A 62 19.20 3.28 23.61
CA THR A 62 20.05 4.06 24.51
C THR A 62 19.64 3.83 25.97
N PHE A 63 18.33 3.77 26.24
CA PHE A 63 17.81 3.55 27.59
C PHE A 63 18.10 2.14 28.12
N LEU A 64 18.01 1.13 27.26
CA LEU A 64 18.28 -0.27 27.60
C LEU A 64 19.76 -0.66 27.44
N ASN A 65 20.61 0.27 27.00
CA ASN A 65 22.03 0.04 26.70
C ASN A 65 22.26 -1.17 25.79
N LEU A 66 21.41 -1.29 24.76
CA LEU A 66 21.44 -2.39 23.79
C LEU A 66 22.60 -2.20 22.81
N GLU A 67 23.23 -3.31 22.40
CA GLU A 67 24.22 -3.26 21.34
C GLU A 67 23.60 -2.78 20.01
N PRO A 68 24.38 -2.12 19.13
CA PRO A 68 23.89 -1.59 17.86
C PRO A 68 23.20 -2.62 16.95
N VAL A 69 23.56 -3.90 17.09
CA VAL A 69 22.96 -5.01 16.33
C VAL A 69 21.49 -5.20 16.70
N PHE A 70 21.11 -5.02 17.96
CA PHE A 70 19.73 -5.15 18.43
C PHE A 70 18.85 -3.98 17.99
N LEU A 71 19.44 -2.84 17.62
CA LEU A 71 18.68 -1.68 17.14
C LEU A 71 17.87 -2.02 15.88
N MET A 72 18.45 -2.79 14.94
CA MET A 72 17.73 -3.25 13.75
C MET A 72 16.51 -4.12 14.09
N LEU A 73 16.65 -5.00 15.08
CA LEU A 73 15.54 -5.81 15.60
C LEU A 73 14.45 -4.94 16.22
N VAL A 74 14.83 -3.93 17.01
CA VAL A 74 13.88 -2.99 17.63
C VAL A 74 13.12 -2.21 16.56
N VAL A 75 13.78 -1.74 15.51
CA VAL A 75 13.14 -1.04 14.38
C VAL A 75 12.14 -1.94 13.68
N LEU A 76 12.49 -3.20 13.41
CA LEU A 76 11.60 -4.17 12.80
C LEU A 76 10.36 -4.44 13.68
N VAL A 77 10.56 -4.63 14.99
CA VAL A 77 9.44 -4.83 15.92
C VAL A 77 8.52 -3.61 15.94
N TYR A 78 9.08 -2.40 15.98
CA TYR A 78 8.29 -1.18 15.93
C TYR A 78 7.58 -0.98 14.59
N SER A 79 8.18 -1.32 13.45
CA SER A 79 7.51 -1.22 12.15
C SER A 79 6.30 -2.14 12.08
N LEU A 80 6.41 -3.37 12.60
CA LEU A 80 5.30 -4.33 12.66
C LEU A 80 4.18 -3.88 13.61
N ILE A 81 4.53 -3.41 14.82
CA ILE A 81 3.55 -2.91 15.79
C ILE A 81 2.82 -1.70 15.22
N LEU A 82 3.56 -0.73 14.69
CA LEU A 82 2.97 0.49 14.13
C LEU A 82 2.09 0.16 12.92
N GLY A 83 2.51 -0.77 12.07
CA GLY A 83 1.69 -1.27 10.97
C GLY A 83 0.38 -1.90 11.45
N LYS A 84 0.42 -2.75 12.48
CA LYS A 84 -0.81 -3.31 13.07
C LYS A 84 -1.73 -2.24 13.65
N VAL A 85 -1.18 -1.25 14.36
CA VAL A 85 -1.94 -0.11 14.90
C VAL A 85 -2.63 0.63 13.75
N ILE A 86 -1.90 0.97 12.69
CA ILE A 86 -2.46 1.61 11.50
C ILE A 86 -3.57 0.75 10.88
N GLY A 87 -3.39 -0.57 10.82
CA GLY A 87 -4.40 -1.51 10.30
C GLY A 87 -5.69 -1.52 11.12
N VAL A 88 -5.60 -1.47 12.44
CA VAL A 88 -6.77 -1.39 13.35
C VAL A 88 -7.47 -0.04 13.21
N PHE A 89 -6.72 1.06 13.18
CA PHE A 89 -7.27 2.41 13.05
C PHE A 89 -7.58 2.82 11.62
N ARG A 90 -7.38 1.93 10.65
CA ARG A 90 -7.58 2.16 9.22
C ARG A 90 -8.91 2.82 8.89
N ALA A 91 -10.00 2.32 9.48
CA ALA A 91 -11.35 2.83 9.24
C ALA A 91 -11.55 4.25 9.78
N LYS A 92 -10.84 4.61 10.85
CA LYS A 92 -10.92 5.91 11.52
C LYS A 92 -9.97 6.94 10.88
N LEU A 93 -8.81 6.50 10.39
CA LEU A 93 -7.80 7.37 9.77
C LEU A 93 -8.10 7.73 8.31
N PHE A 94 -8.73 6.83 7.54
CA PHE A 94 -8.91 7.03 6.09
C PHE A 94 -10.34 6.83 5.59
N GLY A 95 -11.32 6.68 6.50
CA GLY A 95 -12.73 6.45 6.15
C GLY A 95 -12.96 5.14 5.40
N ARG A 96 -14.23 4.84 5.07
CA ARG A 96 -14.56 3.73 4.16
C ARG A 96 -13.71 3.90 2.90
N THR A 97 -12.86 2.93 2.61
CA THR A 97 -12.04 2.91 1.40
C THR A 97 -12.93 3.26 0.22
N PRO A 98 -12.65 4.34 -0.53
CA PRO A 98 -13.47 4.69 -1.68
C PRO A 98 -13.45 3.51 -2.65
N PRO A 99 -14.55 3.28 -3.39
CA PRO A 99 -14.63 2.23 -4.39
C PRO A 99 -13.43 2.33 -5.36
N PRO A 100 -13.03 1.21 -5.98
CA PRO A 100 -11.98 1.22 -7.00
C PRO A 100 -12.25 2.33 -7.99
N ALA A 101 -11.18 3.01 -8.37
CA ALA A 101 -11.30 4.25 -9.10
C ALA A 101 -11.99 4.07 -10.46
N PRO A 102 -12.84 5.03 -10.90
CA PRO A 102 -13.62 4.92 -12.12
C PRO A 102 -12.75 4.87 -13.40
N TRP A 103 -11.49 5.28 -13.37
CA TRP A 103 -10.54 5.13 -14.49
C TRP A 103 -9.99 3.71 -14.69
N LEU A 104 -10.54 2.73 -13.96
CA LEU A 104 -10.58 1.33 -14.41
C LEU A 104 -11.80 1.08 -15.33
N GLU A 105 -12.30 2.11 -16.00
CA GLU A 105 -13.00 2.01 -17.27
C GLU A 105 -12.04 1.38 -18.29
N THR A 106 -11.78 0.09 -18.13
CA THR A 106 -11.29 -0.73 -19.22
C THR A 106 -12.31 -0.55 -20.33
N SER A 107 -11.88 0.11 -21.41
CA SER A 107 -12.72 0.32 -22.59
C SER A 107 -13.40 -1.01 -22.95
N GLU A 108 -14.69 -0.99 -23.33
CA GLU A 108 -15.38 -2.22 -23.77
C GLU A 108 -14.54 -2.95 -24.83
N GLU A 109 -13.76 -2.23 -25.64
CA GLU A 109 -12.82 -2.80 -26.61
C GLU A 109 -11.66 -3.56 -25.97
N GLU A 110 -11.09 -3.04 -24.88
CA GLU A 110 -10.00 -3.68 -24.15
C GLU A 110 -10.50 -4.91 -23.37
N ILE A 111 -11.72 -4.85 -22.84
CA ILE A 111 -12.41 -6.02 -22.27
C ILE A 111 -12.62 -7.09 -23.36
N LYS A 112 -13.13 -6.71 -24.53
CA LYS A 112 -13.32 -7.64 -25.66
C LYS A 112 -12.01 -8.28 -26.11
N ARG A 113 -10.93 -7.49 -26.20
CA ARG A 113 -9.58 -8.00 -26.54
C ARG A 113 -9.06 -8.99 -25.51
N MET A 114 -9.23 -8.71 -24.21
CA MET A 114 -8.80 -9.64 -23.16
C MET A 114 -9.60 -10.95 -23.14
N ILE A 115 -10.90 -10.89 -23.42
CA ILE A 115 -11.77 -12.08 -23.47
C ILE A 115 -11.43 -12.92 -24.72
N SER A 116 -11.21 -12.26 -25.86
CA SER A 116 -10.83 -12.92 -27.11
C SER A 116 -9.44 -13.56 -27.03
N ALA A 117 -8.45 -12.87 -26.44
CA ALA A 117 -7.12 -13.41 -26.22
C ALA A 117 -7.09 -14.67 -25.32
N ARG A 118 -8.17 -14.93 -24.58
CA ARG A 118 -8.34 -16.12 -23.72
C ARG A 118 -9.19 -17.22 -24.38
N GLY A 119 -9.60 -17.05 -25.63
CA GLY A 119 -10.40 -18.03 -26.38
C GLY A 119 -11.87 -18.08 -26.00
N PHE A 120 -12.39 -17.05 -25.32
CA PHE A 120 -13.79 -16.98 -24.87
C PHE A 120 -14.70 -16.21 -25.84
N ASP A 121 -14.41 -16.26 -27.15
CA ASP A 121 -15.17 -15.51 -28.17
C ASP A 121 -16.67 -15.87 -28.17
N ASN A 122 -17.01 -17.12 -27.86
CA ASN A 122 -18.39 -17.60 -27.73
C ASN A 122 -19.20 -16.83 -26.65
N LEU A 123 -18.54 -16.31 -25.62
CA LEU A 123 -19.20 -15.51 -24.57
C LEU A 123 -19.49 -14.08 -25.03
N LEU A 124 -18.63 -13.52 -25.89
CA LEU A 124 -18.85 -12.22 -26.52
C LEU A 124 -20.06 -12.28 -27.45
N GLU A 125 -20.11 -13.29 -28.32
CA GLU A 125 -21.19 -13.46 -29.29
C GLU A 125 -22.55 -13.68 -28.61
N LYS A 126 -22.57 -14.52 -27.55
CA LYS A 126 -23.79 -14.78 -26.77
C LYS A 126 -24.32 -13.50 -26.10
N ASN A 127 -23.44 -12.64 -25.58
CA ASN A 127 -23.82 -11.38 -24.96
C ASN A 127 -24.36 -10.37 -25.98
N GLU A 128 -23.76 -10.28 -27.17
CA GLU A 128 -24.24 -9.39 -28.23
C GLU A 128 -25.61 -9.81 -28.76
N ARG A 129 -25.84 -11.11 -28.95
CA ARG A 129 -27.17 -11.64 -29.33
C ARG A 129 -28.23 -11.29 -28.29
N ARG A 130 -27.89 -11.39 -26.99
CA ARG A 130 -28.81 -11.07 -25.89
C ARG A 130 -29.15 -9.57 -25.84
N ARG A 131 -28.15 -8.69 -25.98
CA ARG A 131 -28.37 -7.22 -26.06
C ARG A 131 -29.24 -6.82 -27.26
N ARG A 132 -29.11 -7.50 -28.40
CA ARG A 132 -29.98 -7.26 -29.58
C ARG A 132 -31.42 -7.73 -29.33
N SER A 133 -31.59 -8.87 -28.67
CA SER A 133 -32.92 -9.37 -28.30
C SER A 133 -33.64 -8.45 -27.30
N GLU A 134 -32.92 -7.80 -26.39
CA GLU A 134 -33.49 -6.86 -25.42
C GLU A 134 -33.83 -5.50 -26.06
N LYS A 135 -33.05 -5.05 -27.05
CA LYS A 135 -33.34 -3.80 -27.79
C LYS A 135 -34.43 -3.94 -28.85
N GLY A 136 -34.67 -5.15 -29.35
CA GLY A 136 -35.74 -5.43 -30.33
C GLY A 136 -37.09 -5.79 -29.71
N GLY A 137 -37.25 -5.68 -28.39
CA GLY A 137 -38.48 -5.98 -27.65
C GLY A 137 -39.21 -4.75 -27.10
N VAL A 138 -38.88 -3.55 -27.60
CA VAL A 138 -39.57 -2.30 -27.25
C VAL A 138 -40.30 -1.82 -28.51
N ASP A 139 -41.46 -2.42 -28.75
CA ASP A 139 -42.50 -1.89 -29.64
C ASP A 139 -43.54 -1.12 -28.80
#